data_AF-A0A8J3XV66-F1
#
_entry.id   AF-A0A8J3XV66-F1
#
_cell.length_a   1.000
_cell.length_b   1.000
_cell.length_c   1.000
_cell.angle_alpha   90.00
_cell.angle_beta   90.00
_cell.angle_gamma   90.00
#
_symmetry.space_group_name_H-M   'P 1'
#
loop_
_entity.id
_entity.type
_entity.pdbx_description
1 polymer ?
#
loop_
_entity_poly.entity_id
_entity_poly.type
_entity_poly.pdbx_seq_one_letter_code
_entity_poly.pdbx_strand_id
1 'polypeptide(L)'
;MTHLSAEEFREAARSRNGSRPKGPDLPHVEDLAGPSGIRLRHYRPAEDPRPLMVFLHGGGWVFGDLETHDRTCRRLAAMCDVEVLAVDYRLAPEHPFPTAIDDAAEVLRRYEPVAVAGDSAGGYLATMACLRLRDEGRRPPAVQVLLCPNTDLTLSLPSVVEKGTGHGLDADVLTWFVEQWVPDPAARREASPLHQPDLSGLISALVVTAEHDALRDEGDAYAARLADAGVEVTHRCEPHLVHGFIQGMDLTSADAAAAHERIFADVRRLVAAATA
;
A
#
# COMPACT_ATOMS: atom_id res chain seq x y z
N MET A 1 -20.26 1.19 17.06
CA MET A 1 -19.29 1.54 18.12
C MET A 1 -19.21 3.06 18.20
N THR A 2 -18.95 3.65 19.37
CA THR A 2 -18.59 5.08 19.48
C THR A 2 -17.37 5.33 18.60
N HIS A 3 -17.54 6.05 17.49
CA HIS A 3 -16.46 6.30 16.54
C HIS A 3 -15.38 7.13 17.24
N LEU A 4 -14.20 6.53 17.44
CA LEU A 4 -12.99 7.28 17.76
C LEU A 4 -12.85 8.39 16.71
N SER A 5 -12.49 9.59 17.14
CA SER A 5 -12.01 10.63 16.24
C SER A 5 -10.76 10.15 15.48
N ALA A 6 -10.46 10.80 14.36
CA ALA A 6 -9.24 10.50 13.61
C ALA A 6 -7.97 10.61 14.48
N GLU A 7 -7.93 11.59 15.38
CA GLU A 7 -6.82 11.79 16.32
C GLU A 7 -6.68 10.61 17.29
N GLU A 8 -7.77 10.17 17.93
CA GLU A 8 -7.75 9.02 18.84
C GLU A 8 -7.35 7.72 18.11
N PHE A 9 -7.79 7.55 16.87
CA PHE A 9 -7.40 6.40 16.06
C PHE A 9 -5.89 6.40 15.74
N ARG A 10 -5.34 7.57 15.39
CA ARG A 10 -3.90 7.76 15.13
C ARG A 10 -3.07 7.47 16.38
N GLU A 11 -3.48 7.97 17.54
CA GLU A 11 -2.79 7.72 18.80
C GLU A 11 -2.79 6.22 19.16
N ALA A 12 -3.94 5.56 19.05
CA ALA A 12 -4.06 4.12 19.29
C ALA A 12 -3.17 3.30 18.34
N ALA A 13 -3.09 3.69 17.07
CA ALA A 13 -2.22 3.04 16.09
C ALA A 13 -0.73 3.20 16.44
N ARG A 14 -0.28 4.41 16.80
CA ARG A 14 1.10 4.68 17.23
C ARG A 14 1.47 3.88 18.48
N SER A 15 0.58 3.84 19.47
CA SER A 15 0.79 3.08 20.72
C SER A 15 0.98 1.59 20.45
N ARG A 16 0.09 0.97 19.63
CA ARG A 16 0.23 -0.43 19.23
C ARG A 16 1.56 -0.69 18.51
N ASN A 17 1.96 0.21 17.62
CA ASN A 17 3.21 0.03 16.87
C ASN A 17 4.47 0.20 17.73
N GLY A 18 4.48 1.13 18.68
CA GLY A 18 5.63 1.38 19.58
C GLY A 18 6.04 0.16 20.42
N SER A 19 5.16 -0.84 20.55
CA SER A 19 5.45 -2.11 21.23
C SER A 19 6.18 -3.16 20.36
N ARG A 20 6.26 -2.94 19.04
CA ARG A 20 6.85 -3.89 18.09
C ARG A 20 8.36 -3.67 17.94
N PRO A 21 9.15 -4.73 17.70
CA PRO A 21 10.55 -4.56 17.35
C PRO A 21 10.68 -3.81 16.01
N LYS A 22 11.68 -2.92 15.90
CA LYS A 22 11.89 -2.06 14.73
C LYS A 22 12.12 -2.81 13.42
N GLY A 23 12.45 -4.10 13.45
CA GLY A 23 12.88 -4.85 12.26
C GLY A 23 14.41 -4.91 12.16
N PRO A 24 14.97 -5.32 11.02
CA PRO A 24 16.42 -5.42 10.85
C PRO A 24 17.08 -4.05 10.96
N ASP A 25 18.29 -4.02 11.53
CA ASP A 25 19.16 -2.85 11.46
C ASP A 25 19.64 -2.66 10.02
N LEU A 26 19.65 -1.41 9.58
CA LEU A 26 20.11 -1.02 8.25
C LEU A 26 21.29 -0.06 8.39
N PRO A 27 22.25 -0.06 7.44
CA PRO A 27 23.35 0.89 7.42
C PRO A 27 22.89 2.36 7.45
N HIS A 28 21.83 2.70 6.69
CA HIS A 28 21.31 4.05 6.62
C HIS A 28 19.78 4.09 6.74
N VAL A 29 19.30 4.93 7.66
CA VAL A 29 17.89 5.32 7.77
C VAL A 29 17.85 6.81 8.06
N GLU A 30 17.35 7.60 7.12
CA GLU A 30 17.34 9.07 7.21
C GLU A 30 16.00 9.69 6.85
N ASP A 31 15.60 10.72 7.58
CA ASP A 31 14.41 11.53 7.25
C ASP A 31 14.81 12.63 6.26
N LEU A 32 14.02 12.78 5.20
CA LEU A 32 14.25 13.76 4.13
C LEU A 32 13.04 14.68 3.98
N ALA A 33 13.30 15.90 3.50
CA ALA A 33 12.25 16.79 3.01
C ALA A 33 12.02 16.51 1.52
N GLY A 34 10.84 15.98 1.21
CA GLY A 34 10.38 15.72 -0.15
C GLY A 34 9.81 16.95 -0.85
N PRO A 35 9.27 16.74 -2.07
CA PRO A 35 8.55 17.76 -2.81
C PRO A 35 7.43 18.39 -1.96
N SER A 36 7.25 19.71 -2.10
CA SER A 36 6.24 20.48 -1.36
C SER A 36 6.27 20.32 0.17
N GLY A 37 7.40 19.88 0.75
CA GLY A 37 7.57 19.67 2.19
C GLY A 37 7.03 18.33 2.73
N ILE A 38 6.64 17.41 1.86
CA ILE A 38 6.23 16.05 2.25
C ILE A 38 7.39 15.38 3.00
N ARG A 39 7.14 14.86 4.20
CA ARG A 39 8.18 14.13 4.94
C ARG A 39 8.40 12.77 4.29
N LEU A 40 9.66 12.38 4.18
CA LEU A 40 10.06 11.08 3.64
C LEU A 40 11.02 10.41 4.62
N ARG A 41 11.10 9.08 4.57
CA ARG A 41 12.19 8.32 5.20
C ARG A 41 12.84 7.40 4.19
N HIS A 42 14.14 7.54 4.01
CA HIS A 42 14.94 6.73 3.10
C HIS A 42 15.67 5.64 3.88
N TYR A 43 15.46 4.39 3.46
CA TYR A 43 16.05 3.20 4.04
C TYR A 43 16.98 2.58 3.00
N ARG A 44 18.27 2.44 3.34
CA ARG A 44 19.27 1.85 2.43
C ARG A 44 19.86 0.59 3.08
N PRO A 45 19.78 -0.58 2.41
CA PRO A 45 20.27 -1.83 2.98
C PRO A 45 21.80 -2.02 2.85
N ALA A 46 22.46 -1.18 2.05
CA ALA A 46 23.89 -1.24 1.78
C ALA A 46 24.47 0.16 1.49
N GLU A 47 25.80 0.29 1.50
CA GLU A 47 26.52 1.51 1.09
C GLU A 47 26.37 1.76 -0.42
N ASP A 48 26.45 0.70 -1.22
CA ASP A 48 26.27 0.77 -2.66
C ASP A 48 24.78 1.00 -3.02
N PRO A 49 24.48 1.81 -4.05
CA PRO A 49 23.12 2.02 -4.49
C PRO A 49 22.37 0.72 -4.83
N ARG A 50 21.08 0.70 -4.53
CA ARG A 50 20.13 -0.35 -4.93
C ARG A 50 18.96 0.26 -5.70
N PRO A 51 18.16 -0.53 -6.45
CA PRO A 51 16.94 -0.03 -7.07
C PRO A 51 16.04 0.64 -6.04
N LEU A 52 15.52 1.82 -6.38
CA LEU A 52 14.64 2.59 -5.50
C LEU A 52 13.20 2.09 -5.61
N MET A 53 12.60 1.82 -4.46
CA MET A 53 11.17 1.58 -4.28
C MET A 53 10.55 2.71 -3.46
N VAL A 54 9.52 3.36 -3.98
CA VAL A 54 8.69 4.27 -3.16
C VAL A 54 7.64 3.44 -2.42
N PHE A 55 7.48 3.67 -1.11
CA PHE A 55 6.51 2.97 -0.28
C PHE A 55 5.44 3.93 0.25
N LEU A 56 4.18 3.58 0.03
CA LEU A 56 3.00 4.31 0.48
C LEU A 56 2.32 3.47 1.56
N HIS A 57 2.26 4.00 2.77
CA HIS A 57 1.75 3.25 3.91
C HIS A 57 0.25 3.02 3.85
N GLY A 58 -0.24 1.96 4.50
CA GLY A 58 -1.66 1.73 4.74
C GLY A 58 -2.21 2.59 5.88
N GLY A 59 -3.49 2.36 6.20
CA GLY A 59 -4.18 3.01 7.32
C GLY A 59 -5.44 3.78 6.94
N GLY A 60 -6.15 3.30 5.90
CA GLY A 60 -7.45 3.85 5.51
C GLY A 60 -7.42 5.34 5.17
N TRP A 61 -6.28 5.86 4.69
CA TRP A 61 -6.02 7.29 4.42
C TRP A 61 -6.13 8.23 5.63
N VAL A 62 -6.44 7.70 6.82
CA VAL A 62 -6.74 8.48 8.02
C VAL A 62 -5.65 8.33 9.08
N PHE A 63 -4.98 7.18 9.14
CA PHE A 63 -3.85 6.95 10.02
C PHE A 63 -2.69 6.26 9.28
N GLY A 64 -1.63 5.96 10.01
CA GLY A 64 -0.35 5.55 9.44
C GLY A 64 0.57 6.76 9.31
N ASP A 65 1.86 6.47 9.30
CA ASP A 65 2.97 7.43 9.18
C ASP A 65 4.28 6.63 8.99
N LEU A 66 5.40 7.36 8.92
CA LEU A 66 6.74 6.77 8.81
C LEU A 66 7.08 5.84 9.98
N GLU A 67 6.58 6.12 11.17
CA GLU A 67 6.87 5.39 12.39
C GLU A 67 6.10 4.07 12.45
N THR A 68 4.80 4.08 12.14
CA THR A 68 3.94 2.88 12.09
C THR A 68 4.39 1.86 11.06
N HIS A 69 5.03 2.30 9.98
CA HIS A 69 5.49 1.42 8.90
C HIS A 69 7.02 1.25 8.85
N ASP A 70 7.76 1.77 9.84
CA ASP A 70 9.23 1.68 9.92
C ASP A 70 9.72 0.23 9.81
N ARG A 71 9.07 -0.68 10.52
CA ARG A 71 9.41 -2.11 10.47
C ARG A 71 9.20 -2.72 9.09
N THR A 72 8.08 -2.43 8.46
CA THR A 72 7.75 -2.94 7.12
C THR A 72 8.77 -2.45 6.10
N CYS A 73 9.09 -1.14 6.14
CA CYS A 73 10.07 -0.53 5.24
C CYS A 73 11.49 -1.11 5.45
N ARG A 74 11.92 -1.28 6.70
CA ARG A 74 13.23 -1.92 7.00
C ARG A 74 13.32 -3.33 6.45
N ARG A 75 12.24 -4.10 6.58
CA ARG A 75 12.20 -5.48 6.08
C ARG A 75 12.15 -5.54 4.57
N LEU A 76 11.39 -4.67 3.91
CA LEU A 76 11.41 -4.57 2.45
C LEU A 76 12.81 -4.22 1.96
N ALA A 77 13.46 -3.21 2.55
CA ALA A 77 14.81 -2.82 2.18
C ALA A 77 15.81 -3.98 2.34
N ALA A 78 15.86 -4.61 3.53
CA ALA A 78 16.80 -5.68 3.82
C ALA A 78 16.53 -6.96 3.03
N MET A 79 15.28 -7.40 2.97
CA MET A 79 14.92 -8.71 2.41
C MET A 79 14.78 -8.69 0.89
N CYS A 80 14.51 -7.52 0.30
CA CYS A 80 14.40 -7.37 -1.15
C CYS A 80 15.66 -6.78 -1.80
N ASP A 81 16.66 -6.37 -1.01
CA ASP A 81 17.89 -5.69 -1.49
C ASP A 81 17.57 -4.46 -2.36
N VAL A 82 16.65 -3.63 -1.87
CA VAL A 82 16.19 -2.38 -2.51
C VAL A 82 16.34 -1.21 -1.55
N GLU A 83 16.50 -0.01 -2.09
CA GLU A 83 16.28 1.19 -1.28
C GLU A 83 14.78 1.43 -1.15
N VAL A 84 14.31 1.84 0.03
CA VAL A 84 12.90 2.19 0.24
C VAL A 84 12.81 3.67 0.59
N LEU A 85 11.97 4.42 -0.12
CA LEU A 85 11.60 5.79 0.20
C LEU A 85 10.15 5.81 0.64
N ALA A 86 9.93 5.79 1.96
CA ALA A 86 8.58 5.85 2.53
C ALA A 86 8.06 7.29 2.54
N VAL A 87 6.76 7.45 2.25
CA VAL A 87 6.11 8.76 2.10
C VAL A 87 5.11 9.01 3.22
N ASP A 88 5.26 10.13 3.92
CA ASP A 88 4.31 10.64 4.93
C ASP A 88 3.27 11.53 4.23
N TYR A 89 2.42 10.93 3.41
CA TYR A 89 1.44 11.66 2.60
C TYR A 89 0.34 12.28 3.48
N ARG A 90 -0.32 13.33 2.98
CA ARG A 90 -1.37 14.02 3.73
C ARG A 90 -2.61 13.15 3.96
N LEU A 91 -3.12 13.17 5.18
CA LEU A 91 -4.21 12.28 5.62
C LEU A 91 -5.58 12.97 5.64
N ALA A 92 -6.61 12.17 5.43
CA ALA A 92 -7.99 12.53 5.73
C ALA A 92 -8.25 12.51 7.24
N PRO A 93 -9.26 13.24 7.73
CA PRO A 93 -10.19 14.10 6.98
C PRO A 93 -9.66 15.50 6.64
N GLU A 94 -8.49 15.90 7.13
CA GLU A 94 -7.93 17.23 6.87
C GLU A 94 -7.60 17.46 5.40
N HIS A 95 -7.21 16.39 4.71
CA HIS A 95 -6.86 16.36 3.30
C HIS A 95 -7.55 15.18 2.60
N PRO A 96 -8.86 15.28 2.28
CA PRO A 96 -9.59 14.20 1.63
C PRO A 96 -9.15 14.01 0.16
N PHE A 97 -9.81 13.09 -0.53
CA PHE A 97 -9.59 12.80 -1.94
C PHE A 97 -9.61 14.08 -2.80
N PRO A 98 -8.65 14.26 -3.75
CA PRO A 98 -7.61 13.30 -4.17
C PRO A 98 -6.22 13.54 -3.53
N THR A 99 -6.10 14.29 -2.44
CA THR A 99 -4.83 14.91 -1.99
C THR A 99 -3.63 13.96 -1.90
N ALA A 100 -3.77 12.81 -1.24
CA ALA A 100 -2.70 11.83 -1.11
C ALA A 100 -2.24 11.19 -2.45
N ILE A 101 -3.11 11.17 -3.47
CA ILE A 101 -2.74 10.71 -4.82
C ILE A 101 -1.79 11.72 -5.45
N ASP A 102 -2.07 13.02 -5.28
CA ASP A 102 -1.23 14.10 -5.80
C ASP A 102 0.15 14.09 -5.12
N ASP A 103 0.18 13.89 -3.79
CA ASP A 103 1.43 13.74 -3.02
C ASP A 103 2.27 12.56 -3.53
N ALA A 104 1.65 11.38 -3.69
CA ALA A 104 2.31 10.20 -4.21
C ALA A 104 2.85 10.42 -5.63
N ALA A 105 2.05 11.01 -6.52
CA ALA A 105 2.46 11.30 -7.90
C ALA A 105 3.63 12.32 -7.96
N GLU A 106 3.66 13.31 -7.07
CA GLU A 106 4.77 14.27 -6.97
C GLU A 106 6.08 13.59 -6.57
N VAL A 107 6.04 12.68 -5.58
CA VAL A 107 7.20 11.89 -5.17
C VAL A 107 7.66 10.96 -6.30
N LEU A 108 6.75 10.21 -6.94
CA LEU A 108 7.10 9.33 -8.05
C LEU A 108 7.75 10.10 -9.21
N ARG A 109 7.25 11.30 -9.52
CA ARG A 109 7.81 12.17 -10.57
C ARG A 109 9.19 12.72 -10.21
N ARG A 110 9.43 13.02 -8.93
CA ARG A 110 10.69 13.62 -8.47
C ARG A 110 11.85 12.62 -8.42
N TYR A 111 11.55 11.40 -7.97
CA TYR A 111 12.56 10.38 -7.66
C TYR A 111 12.64 9.27 -8.71
N GLU A 112 11.66 9.17 -9.62
CA GLU A 112 11.63 8.21 -10.74
C GLU A 112 12.01 6.78 -10.30
N PRO A 113 11.32 6.20 -9.30
CA PRO A 113 11.70 4.92 -8.74
C PRO A 113 11.43 3.78 -9.72
N VAL A 114 12.15 2.67 -9.55
CA VAL A 114 11.92 1.44 -10.32
C VAL A 114 10.59 0.79 -9.92
N ALA A 115 10.23 0.87 -8.64
CA ALA A 115 9.00 0.28 -8.12
C ALA A 115 8.24 1.26 -7.23
N VAL A 116 6.92 1.08 -7.16
CA VAL A 116 6.07 1.62 -6.11
C VAL A 116 5.43 0.47 -5.35
N ALA A 117 5.32 0.59 -4.04
CA ALA A 117 4.68 -0.40 -3.19
C ALA A 117 3.74 0.29 -2.21
N GLY A 118 2.71 -0.43 -1.78
CA GLY A 118 1.88 0.02 -0.68
C GLY A 118 0.94 -1.06 -0.19
N ASP A 119 0.53 -0.94 1.07
CA ASP A 119 -0.42 -1.84 1.70
C ASP A 119 -1.77 -1.17 1.94
N SER A 120 -2.87 -1.92 1.81
CA SER A 120 -4.22 -1.40 2.09
C SER A 120 -4.50 -0.11 1.29
N ALA A 121 -4.83 0.98 1.98
CA ALA A 121 -4.95 2.33 1.43
C ALA A 121 -3.71 2.82 0.64
N GLY A 122 -2.50 2.39 1.01
CA GLY A 122 -1.27 2.69 0.28
C GLY A 122 -1.18 1.97 -1.06
N GLY A 123 -1.74 0.76 -1.15
CA GLY A 123 -1.87 0.02 -2.42
C GLY A 123 -2.85 0.70 -3.39
N TYR A 124 -3.92 1.30 -2.86
CA TYR A 124 -4.79 2.20 -3.63
C TYR A 124 -4.00 3.40 -4.19
N LEU A 125 -3.21 4.07 -3.35
CA LEU A 125 -2.44 5.25 -3.76
C LEU A 125 -1.37 4.92 -4.80
N ALA A 126 -0.70 3.77 -4.66
CA ALA A 126 0.29 3.29 -5.62
C ALA A 126 -0.33 3.17 -7.01
N THR A 127 -1.47 2.49 -7.09
CA THR A 127 -2.23 2.31 -8.33
C THR A 127 -2.68 3.65 -8.93
N MET A 128 -3.33 4.50 -8.13
CA MET A 128 -3.92 5.76 -8.62
C MET A 128 -2.85 6.77 -9.03
N ALA A 129 -1.70 6.80 -8.36
CA ALA A 129 -0.57 7.64 -8.76
C ALA A 129 0.06 7.15 -10.08
N CYS A 130 0.17 5.83 -10.30
CA CYS A 130 0.63 5.29 -11.59
C CYS A 130 -0.32 5.61 -12.74
N LEU A 131 -1.64 5.47 -12.52
CA LEU A 131 -2.66 5.89 -13.48
C LEU A 131 -2.52 7.38 -13.82
N ARG A 132 -2.37 8.23 -12.80
CA ARG A 132 -2.17 9.67 -12.99
C ARG A 132 -0.96 9.97 -13.86
N LEU A 133 0.20 9.37 -13.56
CA LEU A 133 1.40 9.57 -14.36
C LEU A 133 1.22 9.11 -15.80
N ARG A 134 0.61 7.94 -16.03
CA ARG A 134 0.30 7.42 -17.37
C ARG A 134 -0.56 8.42 -18.15
N ASP A 135 -1.64 8.90 -17.55
CA ASP A 135 -2.61 9.80 -18.20
C ASP A 135 -2.00 11.19 -18.48
N GLU A 136 -1.01 11.60 -17.68
CA GLU A 136 -0.18 12.80 -17.91
C GLU A 136 0.90 12.59 -19.01
N GLY A 137 0.99 11.40 -19.61
CA GLY A 137 2.03 11.04 -20.57
C GLY A 137 3.43 10.95 -19.94
N ARG A 138 3.50 10.76 -18.62
CA ARG A 138 4.74 10.54 -17.86
C ARG A 138 5.00 9.05 -17.72
N ARG A 139 6.28 8.68 -17.59
CA ARG A 139 6.66 7.29 -17.34
C ARG A 139 6.38 6.93 -15.87
N PRO A 140 5.46 6.00 -15.58
CA PRO A 140 5.32 5.44 -14.22
C PRO A 140 6.53 4.55 -13.86
N PRO A 141 6.65 4.11 -12.58
CA PRO A 141 7.58 3.06 -12.19
C PRO A 141 7.42 1.79 -13.05
N ALA A 142 8.37 0.87 -13.03
CA ALA A 142 8.27 -0.36 -13.81
C ALA A 142 7.41 -1.46 -13.14
N VAL A 143 7.28 -1.40 -11.80
CA VAL A 143 6.56 -2.40 -11.00
C VAL A 143 5.68 -1.72 -9.94
N GLN A 144 4.46 -2.23 -9.74
CA GLN A 144 3.62 -1.93 -8.58
C GLN A 144 3.47 -3.17 -7.68
N VAL A 145 3.70 -2.99 -6.38
CA VAL A 145 3.54 -4.04 -5.35
C VAL A 145 2.38 -3.65 -4.44
N LEU A 146 1.26 -4.37 -4.58
CA LEU A 146 -0.01 -4.06 -3.95
C LEU A 146 -0.33 -5.10 -2.88
N LEU A 147 -0.28 -4.71 -1.60
CA LEU A 147 -0.40 -5.61 -0.46
C LEU A 147 -1.77 -5.44 0.22
N CYS A 148 -2.69 -6.38 0.04
CA CYS A 148 -4.10 -6.27 0.44
C CYS A 148 -4.72 -4.92 0.01
N PRO A 149 -4.61 -4.51 -1.28
CA PRO A 149 -4.93 -3.15 -1.68
C PRO A 149 -6.42 -2.83 -1.57
N ASN A 150 -6.74 -1.59 -1.23
CA ASN A 150 -8.06 -1.05 -1.51
C ASN A 150 -8.23 -0.81 -3.02
N THR A 151 -9.31 -1.30 -3.61
CA THR A 151 -9.59 -1.10 -5.05
C THR A 151 -11.05 -0.78 -5.36
N ASP A 152 -11.99 -0.99 -4.43
CA ASP A 152 -13.40 -0.64 -4.59
C ASP A 152 -13.98 0.12 -3.37
N LEU A 153 -14.11 1.43 -3.51
CA LEU A 153 -14.67 2.30 -2.47
C LEU A 153 -16.21 2.24 -2.37
N THR A 154 -16.89 1.44 -3.21
CA THR A 154 -18.33 1.23 -3.12
C THR A 154 -18.73 0.24 -2.03
N LEU A 155 -17.77 -0.55 -1.52
CA LEU A 155 -17.97 -1.55 -0.47
C LEU A 155 -19.00 -2.62 -0.84
N SER A 156 -19.13 -2.92 -2.14
CA SER A 156 -20.23 -3.72 -2.68
C SER A 156 -19.92 -5.21 -2.84
N LEU A 157 -18.65 -5.63 -2.70
CA LEU A 157 -18.25 -7.02 -2.94
C LEU A 157 -18.52 -7.93 -1.74
N PRO A 158 -18.76 -9.25 -1.97
CA PRO A 158 -19.17 -10.18 -0.92
C PRO A 158 -18.21 -10.26 0.27
N SER A 159 -16.89 -10.25 0.05
CA SER A 159 -15.90 -10.31 1.14
C SER A 159 -16.07 -9.23 2.20
N VAL A 160 -16.58 -8.04 1.84
CA VAL A 160 -16.85 -6.97 2.81
C VAL A 160 -17.84 -7.42 3.88
N VAL A 161 -18.86 -8.21 3.51
CA VAL A 161 -19.85 -8.74 4.45
C VAL A 161 -19.35 -10.04 5.08
N GLU A 162 -18.81 -10.96 4.28
CA GLU A 162 -18.39 -12.29 4.75
C GLU A 162 -17.20 -12.25 5.71
N LYS A 163 -16.30 -11.28 5.54
CA LYS A 163 -15.04 -11.14 6.29
C LYS A 163 -14.93 -9.83 7.06
N GLY A 164 -15.95 -8.98 7.05
CA GLY A 164 -15.94 -7.65 7.70
C GLY A 164 -16.12 -7.66 9.21
N THR A 165 -15.82 -8.76 9.91
CA THR A 165 -15.87 -8.81 11.38
C THR A 165 -14.83 -9.80 11.91
N GLY A 166 -13.93 -9.32 12.78
CA GLY A 166 -12.97 -10.16 13.49
C GLY A 166 -11.76 -10.60 12.68
N HIS A 167 -11.54 -10.02 11.50
CA HIS A 167 -10.49 -10.39 10.55
C HIS A 167 -9.52 -9.25 10.26
N GLY A 168 -9.20 -8.45 11.28
CA GLY A 168 -8.22 -7.35 11.21
C GLY A 168 -8.75 -6.04 10.65
N LEU A 169 -9.72 -6.10 9.73
CA LEU A 169 -10.43 -4.94 9.19
C LEU A 169 -11.94 -5.19 9.21
N ASP A 170 -12.63 -4.53 10.13
CA ASP A 170 -14.08 -4.64 10.25
C ASP A 170 -14.79 -3.68 9.27
N ALA A 171 -15.97 -4.08 8.79
CA ALA A 171 -16.70 -3.36 7.74
C ALA A 171 -17.16 -1.97 8.18
N ASP A 172 -17.48 -1.76 9.45
CA ASP A 172 -17.85 -0.45 9.99
C ASP A 172 -16.65 0.51 10.02
N VAL A 173 -15.47 0.00 10.37
CA VAL A 173 -14.20 0.74 10.31
C VAL A 173 -13.83 1.06 8.86
N LEU A 174 -13.96 0.10 7.95
CA LEU A 174 -13.73 0.33 6.51
C LEU A 174 -14.69 1.39 5.94
N THR A 175 -15.98 1.31 6.28
CA THR A 175 -16.99 2.31 5.88
C THR A 175 -16.59 3.70 6.36
N TRP A 176 -16.18 3.81 7.62
CA TRP A 176 -15.74 5.07 8.19
C TRP A 176 -14.51 5.64 7.47
N PHE A 177 -13.50 4.82 7.14
CA PHE A 177 -12.34 5.27 6.35
C PHE A 177 -12.75 5.82 4.98
N VAL A 178 -13.63 5.12 4.27
CA VAL A 178 -14.13 5.56 2.96
C VAL A 178 -14.89 6.88 3.08
N GLU A 179 -15.68 7.07 4.14
CA GLU A 179 -16.38 8.33 4.41
C GLU A 179 -15.43 9.50 4.70
N GLN A 180 -14.32 9.27 5.42
CA GLN A 180 -13.31 10.31 5.65
C GLN A 180 -12.55 10.66 4.36
N TRP A 181 -12.23 9.65 3.54
CA TRP A 181 -11.44 9.84 2.32
C TRP A 181 -12.24 10.39 1.15
N VAL A 182 -13.40 9.80 0.84
CA VAL A 182 -14.32 10.22 -0.22
C VAL A 182 -15.72 10.49 0.39
N PRO A 183 -15.94 11.71 0.92
CA PRO A 183 -17.18 12.04 1.62
C PRO A 183 -18.42 11.94 0.74
N ASP A 184 -18.33 12.32 -0.53
CA ASP A 184 -19.43 12.19 -1.50
C ASP A 184 -19.58 10.74 -1.98
N PRO A 185 -20.68 10.03 -1.63
CA PRO A 185 -20.89 8.65 -2.06
C PRO A 185 -20.96 8.48 -3.58
N ALA A 186 -21.42 9.50 -4.31
CA ALA A 186 -21.54 9.43 -5.77
C ALA A 186 -20.16 9.36 -6.46
N ALA A 187 -19.12 9.92 -5.85
CA ALA A 187 -17.77 9.94 -6.38
C ALA A 187 -16.98 8.64 -6.13
N ARG A 188 -17.42 7.79 -5.19
CA ARG A 188 -16.66 6.60 -4.73
C ARG A 188 -16.36 5.62 -5.85
N ARG A 189 -17.32 5.39 -6.74
CA ARG A 189 -17.12 4.47 -7.87
C ARG A 189 -16.05 5.00 -8.83
N GLU A 190 -16.10 6.27 -9.20
CA GLU A 190 -15.11 6.88 -10.09
C GLU A 190 -13.74 7.04 -9.44
N ALA A 191 -13.69 7.16 -8.12
CA ALA A 191 -12.45 7.19 -7.34
C ALA A 191 -11.82 5.80 -7.15
N SER A 192 -12.47 4.71 -7.56
CA SER A 192 -12.01 3.34 -7.31
C SER A 192 -11.13 2.79 -8.44
N PRO A 193 -9.93 2.24 -8.16
CA PRO A 193 -9.10 1.55 -9.14
C PRO A 193 -9.85 0.48 -9.94
N LEU A 194 -10.68 -0.32 -9.26
CA LEU A 194 -11.43 -1.42 -9.88
C LEU A 194 -12.41 -0.94 -10.95
N HIS A 195 -12.83 0.34 -10.91
CA HIS A 195 -13.84 0.90 -11.81
C HIS A 195 -13.27 1.91 -12.82
N GLN A 196 -11.96 2.15 -12.84
CA GLN A 196 -11.30 3.05 -13.82
C GLN A 196 -11.56 2.59 -15.25
N PRO A 197 -11.93 3.44 -16.22
CA PRO A 197 -12.38 2.97 -17.54
C PRO A 197 -11.30 2.21 -18.33
N ASP A 198 -10.04 2.58 -18.16
CA ASP A 198 -8.90 2.00 -18.90
C ASP A 198 -7.71 1.72 -17.98
N LEU A 199 -7.30 0.45 -17.93
CA LEU A 199 -6.13 -0.02 -17.18
C LEU A 199 -4.96 -0.40 -18.11
N SER A 200 -5.12 -0.26 -19.43
CA SER A 200 -4.06 -0.56 -20.39
C SER A 200 -2.87 0.39 -20.20
N GLY A 201 -1.67 -0.09 -20.52
CA GLY A 201 -0.44 0.69 -20.34
C GLY A 201 -0.02 0.90 -18.88
N LEU A 202 -0.70 0.27 -17.90
CA LEU A 202 -0.19 0.15 -16.54
C LEU A 202 0.97 -0.84 -16.44
N ILE A 203 1.63 -0.78 -15.30
CA ILE A 203 2.93 -1.41 -15.04
C ILE A 203 2.74 -2.78 -14.40
N SER A 204 3.74 -3.65 -14.54
CA SER A 204 3.71 -5.02 -14.00
C SER A 204 3.33 -5.00 -12.52
N ALA A 205 2.43 -5.90 -12.11
CA ALA A 205 1.84 -5.88 -10.78
C ALA A 205 2.12 -7.16 -10.00
N LEU A 206 2.51 -7.01 -8.73
CA LEU A 206 2.30 -8.02 -7.70
C LEU A 206 1.07 -7.62 -6.91
N VAL A 207 0.00 -8.43 -6.97
CA VAL A 207 -1.21 -8.23 -6.16
C VAL A 207 -1.27 -9.34 -5.12
N VAL A 208 -1.22 -8.95 -3.85
CA VAL A 208 -1.34 -9.88 -2.72
C VAL A 208 -2.67 -9.62 -2.03
N THR A 209 -3.45 -10.66 -1.80
CA THR A 209 -4.68 -10.65 -0.99
C THR A 209 -4.55 -11.66 0.15
N ALA A 210 -5.44 -11.58 1.13
CA ALA A 210 -5.50 -12.50 2.26
C ALA A 210 -6.87 -13.19 2.27
N GLU A 211 -6.91 -14.48 2.59
CA GLU A 211 -8.15 -15.28 2.54
C GLU A 211 -9.26 -14.73 3.44
N HIS A 212 -8.88 -14.24 4.62
CA HIS A 212 -9.79 -13.66 5.61
C HIS A 212 -9.63 -12.14 5.63
N ASP A 213 -10.02 -11.48 4.55
CA ASP A 213 -9.91 -10.03 4.40
C ASP A 213 -11.20 -9.47 3.78
N ALA A 214 -11.71 -8.38 4.33
CA ALA A 214 -12.84 -7.65 3.76
C ALA A 214 -12.54 -7.15 2.33
N LEU A 215 -11.26 -6.88 2.03
CA LEU A 215 -10.80 -6.39 0.72
C LEU A 215 -10.37 -7.51 -0.24
N ARG A 216 -10.53 -8.79 0.13
CA ARG A 216 -10.06 -9.91 -0.70
C ARG A 216 -10.65 -9.85 -2.12
N ASP A 217 -11.97 -9.77 -2.23
CA ASP A 217 -12.64 -9.90 -3.53
C ASP A 217 -12.32 -8.70 -4.44
N GLU A 218 -12.13 -7.50 -3.87
CA GLU A 218 -11.77 -6.32 -4.67
C GLU A 218 -10.33 -6.37 -5.16
N GLY A 219 -9.39 -6.89 -4.34
CA GLY A 219 -8.02 -7.14 -4.76
C GLY A 219 -7.94 -8.22 -5.85
N ASP A 220 -8.67 -9.31 -5.68
CA ASP A 220 -8.72 -10.42 -6.65
C ASP A 220 -9.36 -9.97 -7.98
N ALA A 221 -10.47 -9.24 -7.92
CA ALA A 221 -11.13 -8.68 -9.10
C ALA A 221 -10.23 -7.66 -9.82
N TYR A 222 -9.47 -6.86 -9.08
CA TYR A 222 -8.54 -5.90 -9.68
C TYR A 222 -7.36 -6.58 -10.37
N ALA A 223 -6.80 -7.64 -9.77
CA ALA A 223 -5.76 -8.45 -10.40
C ALA A 223 -6.23 -9.05 -11.73
N ALA A 224 -7.45 -9.61 -11.76
CA ALA A 224 -8.06 -10.12 -12.98
C ALA A 224 -8.22 -9.02 -14.04
N ARG A 225 -8.70 -7.84 -13.63
CA ARG A 225 -8.91 -6.72 -14.55
C ARG A 225 -7.61 -6.16 -15.13
N LEU A 226 -6.54 -6.12 -14.35
CA LEU A 226 -5.20 -5.78 -14.85
C LEU A 226 -4.75 -6.77 -15.92
N ALA A 227 -4.90 -8.07 -15.68
CA ALA A 227 -4.55 -9.11 -16.63
C ALA A 227 -5.37 -9.01 -17.93
N ASP A 228 -6.69 -8.77 -17.82
CA ASP A 228 -7.58 -8.56 -18.97
C ASP A 228 -7.18 -7.33 -19.80
N ALA A 229 -6.58 -6.31 -19.17
CA ALA A 229 -6.04 -5.12 -19.83
C ALA A 229 -4.63 -5.33 -20.43
N GLY A 230 -4.09 -6.55 -20.37
CA GLY A 230 -2.78 -6.92 -20.91
C GLY A 230 -1.59 -6.56 -20.01
N VAL A 231 -1.83 -6.30 -18.72
CA VAL A 231 -0.75 -6.08 -17.74
C VAL A 231 -0.20 -7.43 -17.25
N GLU A 232 1.12 -7.53 -17.10
CA GLU A 232 1.75 -8.68 -16.46
C GLU A 232 1.45 -8.68 -14.96
N VAL A 233 0.70 -9.69 -14.49
CA VAL A 233 0.23 -9.78 -13.09
C VAL A 233 0.73 -11.06 -12.43
N THR A 234 1.36 -10.91 -11.27
CA THR A 234 1.53 -11.99 -10.29
C THR A 234 0.50 -11.78 -9.18
N HIS A 235 -0.47 -12.67 -9.05
CA HIS A 235 -1.49 -12.61 -8.00
C HIS A 235 -1.30 -13.72 -6.97
N ARG A 236 -1.43 -13.38 -5.68
CA ARG A 236 -1.38 -14.33 -4.57
C ARG A 236 -2.49 -14.04 -3.56
N CYS A 237 -3.35 -15.02 -3.31
CA CYS A 237 -4.20 -15.02 -2.14
C CYS A 237 -3.54 -15.88 -1.05
N GLU A 238 -3.10 -15.25 0.04
CA GLU A 238 -2.41 -15.92 1.14
C GLU A 238 -3.43 -16.61 2.07
N PRO A 239 -3.37 -17.95 2.20
CA PRO A 239 -4.35 -18.73 2.96
C PRO A 239 -4.21 -18.47 4.46
N HIS A 240 -5.33 -18.56 5.17
CA HIS A 240 -5.46 -18.39 6.63
C HIS A 240 -5.07 -17.01 7.20
N LEU A 241 -4.57 -16.10 6.36
CA LEU A 241 -4.15 -14.77 6.78
C LEU A 241 -5.31 -13.77 6.78
N VAL A 242 -5.11 -12.69 7.53
CA VAL A 242 -6.07 -11.60 7.72
C VAL A 242 -5.54 -10.27 7.19
N HIS A 243 -6.40 -9.26 7.10
CA HIS A 243 -5.99 -7.91 6.68
C HIS A 243 -4.82 -7.38 7.53
N GLY A 244 -3.85 -6.76 6.87
CA GLY A 244 -2.69 -6.15 7.53
C GLY A 244 -1.64 -7.14 8.05
N PHE A 245 -1.68 -8.42 7.66
CA PHE A 245 -0.68 -9.42 8.12
C PHE A 245 0.77 -8.98 7.87
N ILE A 246 1.02 -8.23 6.79
CA ILE A 246 2.33 -7.69 6.45
C ILE A 246 2.91 -6.78 7.56
N GLN A 247 2.04 -6.18 8.36
CA GLN A 247 2.39 -5.28 9.46
C GLN A 247 2.69 -6.05 10.76
N GLY A 248 3.70 -6.92 10.71
CA GLY A 248 4.30 -7.51 11.91
C GLY A 248 3.69 -8.82 12.41
N MET A 249 2.70 -9.41 11.72
CA MET A 249 2.15 -10.70 12.15
C MET A 249 3.12 -11.86 12.01
N ASP A 250 4.18 -11.73 11.21
CA ASP A 250 5.27 -12.71 11.15
C ASP A 250 6.00 -12.92 12.49
N LEU A 251 5.86 -11.98 13.43
CA LEU A 251 6.41 -12.13 14.78
C LEU A 251 5.64 -13.16 15.61
N THR A 252 4.39 -13.43 15.26
CA THR A 252 3.46 -14.24 16.05
C THR A 252 2.77 -15.35 15.26
N SER A 253 2.91 -15.36 13.93
CA SER A 253 2.29 -16.33 13.02
C SER A 253 3.32 -16.88 12.04
N ALA A 254 3.50 -18.21 12.05
CA ALA A 254 4.36 -18.92 11.11
C ALA A 254 3.84 -18.80 9.67
N ASP A 255 2.53 -18.82 9.47
CA ASP A 255 1.90 -18.65 8.15
C ASP A 255 2.20 -17.25 7.59
N ALA A 256 2.14 -16.22 8.43
CA ALA A 256 2.50 -14.86 8.04
C ALA A 256 4.01 -14.76 7.71
N ALA A 257 4.88 -15.35 8.53
CA ALA A 257 6.32 -15.37 8.25
C ALA A 257 6.63 -16.04 6.89
N ALA A 258 6.02 -17.19 6.61
CA ALA A 258 6.17 -17.88 5.33
C ALA A 258 5.60 -17.09 4.14
N ALA A 259 4.47 -16.39 4.34
CA ALA A 259 3.91 -15.50 3.33
C ALA A 259 4.85 -14.33 3.02
N HIS A 260 5.46 -13.71 4.04
CA HIS A 260 6.41 -12.61 3.82
C HIS A 260 7.61 -13.08 2.99
N GLU A 261 8.14 -14.28 3.24
CA GLU A 261 9.25 -14.84 2.44
C GLU A 261 8.88 -14.99 0.95
N ARG A 262 7.68 -15.50 0.67
CA ARG A 262 7.15 -15.62 -0.71
C ARG A 262 7.01 -14.25 -1.37
N ILE A 263 6.37 -13.30 -0.67
CA ILE A 263 6.15 -11.94 -1.15
C ILE A 263 7.49 -11.26 -1.46
N PHE A 264 8.46 -11.33 -0.55
CA PHE A 264 9.79 -10.74 -0.79
C PHE A 264 10.52 -11.42 -1.94
N ALA A 265 10.34 -12.73 -2.16
CA ALA A 265 10.89 -13.40 -3.32
C ALA A 265 10.30 -12.89 -4.65
N ASP A 266 8.99 -12.65 -4.72
CA ASP A 266 8.39 -12.05 -5.91
C ASP A 266 8.82 -10.62 -6.13
N VAL A 267 8.91 -9.81 -5.07
CA VAL A 267 9.41 -8.44 -5.16
C VAL A 267 10.82 -8.44 -5.76
N ARG A 268 11.75 -9.28 -5.24
CA ARG A 268 13.10 -9.39 -5.80
C ARG A 268 13.07 -9.76 -7.28
N ARG A 269 12.26 -10.76 -7.66
CA ARG A 269 12.14 -11.21 -9.06
C ARG A 269 11.67 -10.09 -9.98
N LEU A 270 10.62 -9.37 -9.58
CA LEU A 270 10.02 -8.30 -10.40
C LEU A 270 10.95 -7.10 -10.52
N VAL A 271 11.59 -6.67 -9.42
CA VAL A 271 12.55 -5.56 -9.43
C VAL A 271 13.78 -5.92 -10.27
N ALA A 272 14.30 -7.14 -10.16
CA ALA A 272 15.41 -7.61 -10.99
C ALA A 272 15.05 -7.61 -12.48
N ALA A 273 13.85 -8.09 -12.84
CA ALA A 273 13.39 -8.08 -14.23
C ALA A 273 13.22 -6.65 -14.79
N ALA A 274 12.89 -5.68 -13.95
CA ALA A 274 12.75 -4.27 -14.35
C ALA A 274 14.07 -3.51 -14.48
N THR A 275 15.18 -4.07 -13.99
CA THR A 275 16.50 -3.43 -13.96
C THR A 275 17.55 -4.15 -14.82
N ALA A 276 17.19 -5.29 -15.41
CA ALA A 276 17.99 -6.04 -16.37
C ALA A 276 17.99 -5.39 -17.75
#